data_AF-A0A8R7UV67-F1
#
_entry.id   AF-A0A8R7UV67-F1
#
_cell.length_a   1.000
_cell.length_b   1.000
_cell.length_c   1.000
_cell.angle_alpha   90.00
_cell.angle_beta   90.00
_cell.angle_gamma   90.00
#
_symmetry.space_group_name_H-M   'P 1'
#
loop_
_entity.id
_entity.type
_entity.pdbx_description
1 polymer ?
#
loop_
_entity_poly.entity_id
_entity_poly.type
_entity_poly.pdbx_seq_one_letter_code
_entity_poly.pdbx_strand_id
1 'polypeptide(L)' 'MKILGWNCRGMLSNTAVRELLELQERTRAELIFLSESHLNKCKADELRRVLGFDSMFVVESDGWAGGLVLFYHK' A
#
# COMPACT_ATOMS: atom_id res chain seq x y z
N MET A 1 13.66 6.73 -10.54
CA MET A 1 13.04 6.71 -9.20
C MET A 1 11.71 7.46 -9.21
N LYS A 2 10.61 6.73 -9.37
CA LYS A 2 9.24 7.24 -9.21
C LYS A 2 8.66 6.74 -7.89
N ILE A 3 8.07 7.66 -7.13
CA ILE A 3 7.46 7.40 -5.83
C ILE A 3 5.97 7.75 -5.90
N LEU A 4 5.12 6.83 -5.47
CA LEU A 4 3.69 7.08 -5.25
C LEU A 4 3.44 7.22 -3.75
N GLY A 5 3.01 8.40 -3.31
CA GLY A 5 2.54 8.62 -1.95
C GLY A 5 1.04 8.85 -1.93
N TRP A 6 0.29 8.06 -1.15
CA TRP A 6 -1.16 8.18 -1.09
C TRP A 6 -1.69 8.05 0.34
N ASN A 7 -2.38 9.11 0.81
CA ASN A 7 -3.28 9.00 1.96
C ASN A 7 -4.59 8.33 1.49
N CYS A 8 -4.66 7.02 1.70
CA CYS A 8 -5.71 6.16 1.15
C CYS A 8 -6.97 6.09 2.03
N ARG A 9 -6.88 6.45 3.32
CA ARG A 9 -8.00 6.42 4.29
C ARG A 9 -8.72 5.06 4.34
N GLY A 10 -7.94 3.99 4.23
CA GLY A 10 -8.39 2.61 4.31
C GLY A 10 -8.19 1.84 3.00
N MET A 11 -7.42 0.74 3.08
CA MET A 11 -7.17 -0.19 1.97
C MET A 11 -7.96 -1.50 2.09
N LEU A 12 -8.99 -1.54 2.94
CA LEU A 12 -9.77 -2.75 3.17
C LEU A 12 -10.83 -3.02 2.10
N SER A 13 -11.12 -2.05 1.22
CA SER A 13 -12.11 -2.20 0.16
C SER A 13 -11.45 -2.64 -1.16
N ASN A 14 -12.15 -3.49 -1.91
CA ASN A 14 -11.70 -3.92 -3.24
C ASN A 14 -11.59 -2.74 -4.22
N THR A 15 -12.41 -1.70 -4.06
CA THR A 15 -12.35 -0.49 -4.88
C THR A 15 -11.03 0.25 -4.68
N ALA A 16 -10.62 0.48 -3.44
CA ALA A 16 -9.35 1.14 -3.13
C ALA A 16 -8.14 0.36 -3.67
N VAL A 17 -8.18 -0.98 -3.58
CA VAL A 17 -7.12 -1.83 -4.16
C VAL A 17 -7.07 -1.69 -5.68
N ARG A 18 -8.22 -1.66 -6.36
CA ARG A 18 -8.28 -1.47 -7.82
C ARG A 18 -7.74 -0.11 -8.24
N GLU A 19 -8.13 0.95 -7.53
CA GLU A 19 -7.61 2.30 -7.79
C GLU A 19 -6.10 2.37 -7.59
N LEU A 20 -5.56 1.69 -6.56
CA LEU A 20 -4.10 1.60 -6.37
C LEU A 20 -3.41 0.90 -7.53
N LEU A 21 -4.00 -0.19 -8.04
CA LEU A 21 -3.44 -0.95 -9.16
C LEU A 21 -3.46 -0.12 -10.46
N GLU A 22 -4.54 0.60 -10.72
CA GLU A 22 -4.63 1.51 -11.86
C GLU A 22 -3.62 2.66 -11.76
N LEU A 23 -3.45 3.23 -10.56
CA LEU A 23 -2.40 4.22 -10.30
C LEU A 23 -1.01 3.62 -10.53
N GLN A 24 -0.76 2.40 -10.06
CA GLN A 24 0.52 1.73 -10.24
C GLN A 24 0.80 1.40 -11.71
N GLU A 25 -0.20 0.99 -12.49
CA GLU A 25 -0.05 0.71 -13.92
C GLU A 25 0.37 1.97 -14.70
N ARG A 26 -0.25 3.12 -14.36
CA ARG A 26 0.01 4.41 -15.01
C ARG A 26 1.33 5.02 -14.57
N THR A 27 1.60 4.99 -13.27
CA THR A 27 2.80 5.63 -12.70
C THR A 27 4.03 4.75 -12.82
N ARG A 28 3.89 3.42 -12.78
CA ARG A 28 4.98 2.44 -12.65
C ARG A 28 5.96 2.88 -11.56
N ALA A 29 5.45 3.09 -10.34
CA ALA A 29 6.25 3.54 -9.23
C ALA A 29 7.22 2.43 -8.78
N GLU A 30 8.43 2.83 -8.41
CA GLU A 30 9.47 1.95 -7.85
C GLU A 30 9.29 1.80 -6.32
N LEU A 31 8.52 2.71 -5.72
CA LEU A 31 8.20 2.73 -4.30
C LEU A 31 6.78 3.29 -4.11
N ILE A 32 5.99 2.63 -3.26
CA ILE A 32 4.64 3.06 -2.89
C ILE A 32 4.57 3.26 -1.37
N PHE A 33 4.17 4.46 -0.95
CA PHE A 33 3.88 4.81 0.43
C PHE A 33 2.38 5.04 0.60
N LEU A 34 1.78 4.34 1.55
CA LEU A 34 0.37 4.48 1.92
C LEU A 34 0.28 4.98 3.37
N SER A 35 -0.49 6.05 3.58
CA SER A 35 -0.89 6.52 4.92
C SER A 35 -2.38 6.35 5.16
N GLU A 36 -2.76 6.23 6.44
CA GLU A 36 -4.11 5.86 6.87
C GLU A 36 -4.56 4.54 6.19
N SER A 37 -3.69 3.53 6.19
CA SER A 37 -3.94 2.28 5.44
C SER A 37 -5.00 1.39 6.09
N HIS A 38 -5.13 1.45 7.41
CA HIS A 38 -5.95 0.55 8.23
C HIS A 38 -5.62 -0.94 7.98
N LEU A 39 -4.39 -1.24 7.52
CA LEU A 39 -3.91 -2.58 7.26
C LEU A 39 -3.13 -3.12 8.45
N ASN A 40 -3.42 -4.38 8.81
CA ASN A 40 -2.51 -5.19 9.60
C ASN A 40 -1.42 -5.80 8.69
N LYS A 41 -0.41 -6.40 9.29
CA LYS A 41 0.74 -6.95 8.57
C LYS A 41 0.36 -8.04 7.57
N CYS A 42 -0.64 -8.87 7.89
CA CYS A 42 -1.11 -9.93 6.99
C CYS A 42 -1.74 -9.35 5.72
N LYS A 43 -2.66 -8.40 5.85
CA LYS A 43 -3.32 -7.77 4.70
C LYS A 43 -2.35 -6.89 3.90
N ALA A 44 -1.39 -6.25 4.57
CA ALA A 44 -0.32 -5.53 3.89
C ALA A 44 0.55 -6.48 3.03
N ASP A 45 0.85 -7.70 3.52
CA ASP A 45 1.60 -8.69 2.72
C ASP A 45 0.80 -9.21 1.53
N GLU A 46 -0.52 -9.42 1.69
CA GLU A 46 -1.41 -9.76 0.57
C GLU A 46 -1.36 -8.66 -0.50
N LEU A 47 -1.51 -7.40 -0.11
CA LEU A 47 -1.46 -6.26 -1.03
C LEU A 47 -0.08 -6.13 -1.71
N ARG A 48 1.01 -6.35 -0.97
CA ARG A 48 2.38 -6.37 -1.52
C ARG A 48 2.49 -7.37 -2.68
N ARG A 49 1.98 -8.58 -2.50
CA ARG A 49 2.03 -9.65 -3.52
C ARG A 49 1.25 -9.26 -4.76
N VAL A 50 0.07 -8.66 -4.59
CA VAL A 50 -0.77 -8.17 -5.70
C VAL A 50 -0.06 -7.05 -6.47
N LEU A 51 0.65 -6.17 -5.77
CA LEU A 51 1.42 -5.07 -6.38
C LEU A 51 2.76 -5.50 -6.99
N GLY A 52 3.23 -6.72 -6.73
CA GLY A 52 4.48 -7.26 -7.28
C GLY A 52 5.76 -6.77 -6.62
N PHE A 53 5.70 -6.18 -5.42
CA PHE A 53 6.90 -5.75 -4.68
C PHE A 53 7.51 -6.91 -3.88
N ASP A 54 8.84 -6.92 -3.73
CA ASP A 54 9.56 -7.97 -2.97
C ASP A 54 9.63 -7.67 -1.47
N SER A 55 9.50 -6.40 -1.07
CA SER A 55 9.73 -5.94 0.28
C SER A 55 8.64 -5.00 0.75
N MET A 56 8.40 -4.99 2.06
CA MET A 56 7.53 -4.02 2.71
C MET A 56 8.04 -3.61 4.09
N PHE A 57 7.67 -2.39 4.51
CA PHE A 57 7.73 -1.94 5.89
C PHE A 57 6.31 -1.53 6.32
N VAL A 58 5.88 -2.00 7.49
CA VAL A 58 4.50 -1.83 7.97
C VAL A 58 4.53 -1.31 9.39
N VAL A 59 3.79 -0.23 9.63
CA VAL A 59 3.31 0.17 10.95
C VAL A 59 1.83 -0.13 10.94
N GLU A 60 1.40 -1.12 11.74
CA GLU A 60 0.00 -1.53 11.78
C GLU A 60 -0.89 -0.43 12.35
N SER A 61 -2.16 -0.41 11.95
CA SER A 61 -3.15 0.50 12.53
C SER A 61 -3.52 0.08 13.95
N ASP A 62 -3.79 1.05 14.82
CA ASP A 62 -4.42 0.81 16.11
C ASP A 62 -5.94 0.94 15.94
N GLY A 63 -6.61 -0.20 15.75
CA GLY A 63 -8.01 -0.24 15.38
C GLY A 63 -8.29 0.41 14.02
N TRP A 64 -9.03 1.52 14.02
CA TRP A 64 -9.45 2.27 12.83
C TRP A 64 -8.58 3.49 12.53
N ALA A 65 -7.50 3.71 13.29
CA ALA A 65 -6.66 4.89 13.15
C ALA A 65 -5.28 4.53 12.59
N GLY A 66 -4.80 5.33 11.64
CA GLY A 66 -3.43 5.29 11.16
C GLY A 66 -3.13 4.06 10.30
N GLY A 67 -1.97 3.47 10.53
CA GLY A 67 -1.43 2.45 9.64
C GLY A 67 -0.63 3.10 8.51
N LEU A 68 0.64 2.72 8.42
CA LEU A 68 1.57 3.15 7.38
C LEU A 68 2.13 1.92 6.68
N VAL A 69 2.21 1.97 5.36
CA VAL A 69 2.83 0.89 4.59
C VAL A 69 3.76 1.47 3.53
N LEU A 70 4.93 0.87 3.40
CA LEU A 70 5.90 1.17 2.37
C LEU A 70 6.18 -0.11 1.58
N PHE A 71 5.97 -0.09 0.27
CA PHE A 71 6.34 -1.17 -0.65
C PHE A 71 7.49 -0.72 -1.55
N TYR A 72 8.47 -1.59 -1.77
CA TYR A 72 9.65 -1.29 -2.57
C TYR A 72 10.31 -2.57 -3.11
N HIS A 73 11.18 -2.40 -4.11
CA HIS A 73 12.10 -3.43 -4.58
C HIS A 73 13.45 -3.27 -3.86
N LYS A 74 14.10 -4.38 -3.50
CA LYS A 74 15.46 -4.37 -2.95
C LYS A 74 16.54 -4.12 -4.00
#